data_AF-A0A8A5YLX8-F1
#
_entry.id   AF-A0A8A5YLX8-F1
#
_cell.length_a   1.000
_cell.length_b   1.000
_cell.length_c   1.000
_cell.angle_alpha   90.00
_cell.angle_beta   90.00
_cell.angle_gamma   90.00
#
_symmetry.space_group_name_H-M   'P 1'
#
loop_
_entity.id
_entity.type
_entity.pdbx_description
1 polymer ?
#
loop_
_entity_poly.entity_id
_entity_poly.type
_entity_poly.pdbx_seq_one_letter_code
_entity_poly.pdbx_strand_id
1 'polypeptide(L)'
;MKKNLKRGELTKLKLVERWSATFTLAAFILFNSSFKVFAANKKVENSNNGQITREINADQISKTELNNEVATDNNRPLGPSIAPSRARNNKIYTFDELNRMNYSDLVELIKTISYENVPDLFNFNDGSYTFFSNRDRVQAIIYGLEDSGRTYTADDDKGIPTLVEFLRAGYYLGFYNKQLSYLNTPQLKNECLPAMKAIQYNSNFRLGTKAQDGVVEALGRLIGNASADPEVINNCIYVLSDFKDNIDKYGSNYSKGNAVFNLMKGIDYYTNSVIYNTKGYDAKNTEFYNRIDPYMERLESLCTIGDKLNNDNAWLVNNALYYTGRMGKFREDPSISQRALERAMKEYPYLSYQYIEAANDLDLNFGGKNSSGNDIDFNKIKADAREKYLPKTYTFDDGKFVVKAGDKVTEEKIKRLYWASKEVKAQFMRVVQNDKALEEGNPDDILTVVIYNSPEEYKLNRIINGFSTDNGGIYIENIGTFFTYERTPEESIYIRRIIPS
;
A
#
# COMPACT_ATOMS: atom_id res chain seq x y z
N MET A 1 -2.86 28.26 41.40
CA MET A 1 -3.38 27.58 42.61
C MET A 1 -3.12 26.09 42.50
N LYS A 2 -2.21 25.55 43.31
CA LYS A 2 -1.98 24.11 43.49
C LYS A 2 -3.23 23.49 44.12
N LYS A 3 -3.84 22.50 43.47
CA LYS A 3 -4.83 21.62 44.12
C LYS A 3 -4.19 20.26 44.34
N ASN A 4 -4.09 19.90 45.62
CA ASN A 4 -3.55 18.65 46.15
C ASN A 4 -4.37 17.45 45.65
N LEU A 5 -3.77 16.60 44.81
CA LEU A 5 -4.21 15.21 44.70
C LEU A 5 -3.69 14.45 45.93
N LYS A 6 -4.61 13.77 46.63
CA LYS A 6 -4.28 12.95 47.81
C LYS A 6 -3.34 11.81 47.41
N ARG A 7 -2.34 11.56 48.25
CA ARG A 7 -1.24 10.58 48.07
C ARG A 7 -1.69 9.14 47.74
N GLY A 8 -2.96 8.80 47.96
CA GLY A 8 -3.57 7.50 47.63
C GLY A 8 -4.14 7.38 46.20
N GLU A 9 -4.43 8.49 45.51
CA GLU A 9 -4.89 8.44 44.10
C GLU A 9 -3.73 8.37 43.12
N LEU A 10 -2.57 8.97 43.44
CA LEU A 10 -1.35 8.78 42.67
C LEU A 10 -0.84 7.33 42.68
N THR A 11 -1.12 6.56 43.75
CA THR A 11 -0.76 5.15 43.84
C THR A 11 -1.69 4.27 42.99
N LYS A 12 -2.97 4.63 42.86
CA LYS A 12 -3.92 3.96 41.96
C LYS A 12 -3.69 4.32 40.50
N LEU A 13 -3.38 5.58 40.16
CA LEU A 13 -3.06 5.97 38.79
C LEU A 13 -1.76 5.29 38.30
N LYS A 14 -0.73 5.23 39.16
CA LYS A 14 0.52 4.49 38.86
C LYS A 14 0.33 2.97 38.82
N LEU A 15 -0.67 2.43 39.51
CA LEU A 15 -1.05 1.02 39.37
C LEU A 15 -1.76 0.79 38.03
N VAL A 16 -2.72 1.63 37.66
CA VAL A 16 -3.46 1.50 36.38
C VAL A 16 -2.52 1.68 35.17
N GLU A 17 -1.56 2.62 35.23
CA GLU A 17 -0.52 2.78 34.19
C GLU A 17 0.51 1.64 34.17
N ARG A 18 0.84 1.03 35.33
CA ARG A 18 1.70 -0.17 35.38
C ARG A 18 0.98 -1.42 34.86
N TRP A 19 -0.35 -1.46 34.88
CA TRP A 19 -1.16 -2.60 34.45
C TRP A 19 -1.55 -2.53 32.97
N SER A 20 -1.57 -1.34 32.35
CA SER A 20 -1.88 -1.20 30.92
C SER A 20 -0.74 -1.62 29.97
N ALA A 21 0.52 -1.63 30.45
CA ALA A 21 1.69 -1.91 29.60
C ALA A 21 1.98 -3.41 29.39
N THR A 22 1.54 -4.27 30.31
CA THR A 22 1.80 -5.73 30.25
C THR A 22 0.77 -6.49 29.40
N PHE A 23 -0.33 -5.84 29.03
CA PHE A 23 -1.51 -6.49 28.45
C PHE A 23 -1.50 -6.64 26.92
N THR A 24 -0.62 -5.98 26.18
CA THR A 24 -0.90 -5.73 24.75
C THR A 24 -0.70 -6.92 23.80
N LEU A 25 0.08 -7.96 24.15
CA LEU A 25 0.29 -9.10 23.24
C LEU A 25 -0.58 -10.31 23.59
N ALA A 26 -0.57 -10.71 24.86
CA ALA A 26 -1.32 -11.87 25.29
C ALA A 26 -2.83 -11.57 25.37
N ALA A 27 -3.25 -10.32 25.62
CA ALA A 27 -4.66 -9.94 25.44
C ALA A 27 -5.05 -9.90 23.97
N PHE A 28 -4.16 -9.56 23.03
CA PHE A 28 -4.47 -9.53 21.58
C PHE A 28 -4.55 -10.92 20.95
N ILE A 29 -3.73 -11.87 21.43
CA ILE A 29 -3.79 -13.29 21.05
C ILE A 29 -5.09 -13.93 21.55
N LEU A 30 -5.61 -13.54 22.72
CA LEU A 30 -6.86 -14.08 23.30
C LEU A 30 -8.13 -13.30 22.91
N PHE A 31 -8.04 -12.00 22.57
CA PHE A 31 -9.21 -11.21 22.14
C PHE A 31 -9.72 -11.64 20.75
N ASN A 32 -8.83 -12.03 19.84
CA ASN A 32 -9.22 -12.38 18.47
C ASN A 32 -9.80 -13.80 18.34
N SER A 33 -9.42 -14.73 19.21
CA SER A 33 -10.00 -16.09 19.24
C SER A 33 -11.41 -16.16 19.87
N SER A 34 -11.99 -15.02 20.26
CA SER A 34 -13.24 -14.96 21.05
C SER A 34 -14.43 -14.31 20.34
N PHE A 35 -14.31 -13.87 19.09
CA PHE A 35 -15.41 -13.24 18.33
C PHE A 35 -16.38 -14.26 17.71
N LYS A 36 -16.98 -15.10 18.57
CA LYS A 36 -18.29 -15.73 18.33
C LYS A 36 -19.26 -15.54 19.50
N VAL A 37 -18.98 -14.65 20.45
CA VAL A 37 -19.84 -14.47 21.64
C VAL A 37 -21.06 -13.56 21.41
N PHE A 38 -21.15 -12.82 20.29
CA PHE A 38 -22.38 -12.08 19.95
C PHE A 38 -22.67 -12.08 18.44
N ALA A 39 -23.20 -13.18 17.93
CA ALA A 39 -23.92 -13.19 16.66
C ALA A 39 -25.14 -14.13 16.77
N ALA A 40 -26.12 -13.73 17.58
CA ALA A 40 -27.43 -14.35 17.58
C ALA A 40 -28.44 -13.42 16.89
N ASN A 41 -28.93 -13.89 15.74
CA ASN A 41 -30.18 -13.54 15.07
C ASN A 41 -30.45 -12.07 14.69
N LYS A 42 -30.18 -11.76 13.41
CA LYS A 42 -31.10 -10.93 12.62
C LYS A 42 -31.20 -11.50 11.21
N LYS A 43 -32.23 -12.32 10.97
CA LYS A 43 -32.76 -12.56 9.62
C LYS A 43 -33.24 -11.22 9.09
N VAL A 44 -32.67 -10.76 7.98
CA VAL A 44 -33.27 -9.74 7.13
C VAL A 44 -33.66 -10.47 5.84
N GLU A 45 -34.96 -10.55 5.61
CA GLU A 45 -35.56 -11.02 4.36
C GLU A 45 -35.19 -10.06 3.23
N ASN A 46 -34.52 -10.56 2.20
CA ASN A 46 -34.43 -9.89 0.91
C ASN A 46 -35.36 -10.61 -0.07
N SER A 47 -36.50 -9.99 -0.37
CA SER A 47 -37.41 -10.41 -1.43
C SER A 47 -37.00 -9.83 -2.78
N ASN A 48 -36.94 -10.70 -3.79
CA ASN A 48 -37.11 -10.49 -5.24
C ASN A 48 -35.92 -10.09 -6.13
N ASN A 49 -35.19 -11.14 -6.54
CA ASN A 49 -35.02 -11.64 -7.92
C ASN A 49 -34.86 -10.68 -9.11
N GLY A 50 -33.62 -10.67 -9.63
CA GLY A 50 -33.30 -10.53 -11.05
C GLY A 50 -32.11 -11.45 -11.36
N GLN A 51 -32.40 -12.65 -11.85
CA GLN A 51 -31.47 -13.77 -11.99
C GLN A 51 -30.52 -13.55 -13.18
N ILE A 52 -29.22 -13.35 -12.93
CA ILE A 52 -28.16 -13.66 -13.88
C ILE A 52 -27.23 -14.64 -13.16
N THR A 53 -27.48 -15.93 -13.34
CA THR A 53 -26.56 -17.00 -12.95
C THR A 53 -25.36 -16.98 -13.89
N ARG A 54 -24.21 -16.50 -13.39
CA ARG A 54 -22.90 -16.96 -13.86
C ARG A 54 -22.20 -17.56 -12.65
N GLU A 55 -21.92 -18.86 -12.72
CA GLU A 55 -20.96 -19.50 -11.82
C GLU A 55 -19.61 -18.85 -12.04
N ILE A 56 -19.28 -17.92 -11.16
CA ILE A 56 -17.97 -17.33 -11.06
C ILE A 56 -17.20 -18.21 -10.08
N ASN A 57 -16.20 -18.93 -10.58
CA ASN A 57 -15.35 -19.81 -9.80
C ASN A 57 -14.59 -18.99 -8.74
N ALA A 58 -15.00 -19.08 -7.47
CA ALA A 58 -14.42 -18.34 -6.35
C ALA A 58 -12.91 -18.61 -6.14
N ASP A 59 -12.41 -19.74 -6.65
CA ASP A 59 -11.00 -20.13 -6.57
C ASP A 59 -10.06 -19.33 -7.50
N GLN A 60 -10.57 -18.67 -8.54
CA GLN A 60 -9.74 -17.81 -9.40
C GLN A 60 -9.72 -16.35 -8.95
N ILE A 61 -10.74 -15.91 -8.21
CA ILE A 61 -10.84 -14.53 -7.71
C ILE A 61 -10.02 -14.36 -6.42
N SER A 62 -9.94 -15.39 -5.57
CA SER A 62 -9.31 -15.27 -4.24
C SER A 62 -7.78 -15.10 -4.26
N LYS A 63 -7.09 -15.59 -5.28
CA LYS A 63 -5.61 -15.43 -5.39
C LYS A 63 -5.18 -14.05 -5.87
N THR A 64 -6.05 -13.34 -6.60
CA THR A 64 -5.65 -12.14 -7.35
C THR A 64 -6.05 -10.84 -6.66
N GLU A 65 -7.14 -10.83 -5.89
CA GLU A 65 -7.78 -9.58 -5.42
C GLU A 65 -7.49 -9.21 -3.95
N LEU A 66 -7.14 -10.16 -3.08
CA LEU A 66 -6.81 -9.84 -1.68
C LEU A 66 -5.33 -9.43 -1.46
N ASN A 67 -4.47 -9.63 -2.44
CA ASN A 67 -3.01 -9.53 -2.26
C ASN A 67 -2.32 -8.34 -2.95
N ASN A 68 -3.02 -7.51 -3.75
CA ASN A 68 -2.35 -6.71 -4.77
C ASN A 68 -2.48 -5.18 -4.70
N GLU A 69 -3.46 -4.60 -3.99
CA GLU A 69 -3.53 -3.13 -3.87
C GLU A 69 -2.92 -2.59 -2.57
N VAL A 70 -3.07 -3.33 -1.46
CA VAL A 70 -2.47 -2.98 -0.17
C VAL A 70 -0.95 -3.21 -0.19
N ALA A 71 -0.47 -4.06 -1.09
CA ALA A 71 0.89 -4.61 -1.13
C ALA A 71 2.05 -3.62 -1.36
N THR A 72 1.87 -2.59 -2.20
CA THR A 72 2.97 -1.75 -2.70
C THR A 72 3.24 -0.51 -1.84
N ASP A 73 2.22 0.03 -1.17
CA ASP A 73 2.41 1.09 -0.17
C ASP A 73 3.18 0.58 1.06
N ASN A 74 3.05 -0.70 1.41
CA ASN A 74 3.59 -1.30 2.64
C ASN A 74 5.11 -1.28 2.78
N ASN A 75 5.85 -1.12 1.69
CA ASN A 75 7.31 -1.03 1.73
C ASN A 75 7.83 0.42 1.70
N ARG A 76 6.99 1.37 1.27
CA ARG A 76 7.38 2.77 1.14
C ARG A 76 7.48 3.41 2.52
N PRO A 77 8.57 4.11 2.85
CA PRO A 77 8.66 4.84 4.11
C PRO A 77 7.60 5.95 4.19
N LEU A 78 7.08 6.19 5.40
CA LEU A 78 6.33 7.41 5.67
C LEU A 78 7.29 8.60 5.51
N GLY A 79 6.94 9.58 4.70
CA GLY A 79 7.74 10.76 4.50
C GLY A 79 6.90 12.01 4.31
N PRO A 80 7.54 13.19 4.34
CA PRO A 80 6.84 14.46 4.31
C PRO A 80 6.08 14.65 3.00
N SER A 81 4.99 15.42 3.06
CA SER A 81 4.28 15.87 1.86
C SER A 81 5.26 16.61 0.93
N ILE A 82 5.23 16.26 -0.36
CA ILE A 82 6.13 16.82 -1.39
C ILE A 82 5.57 18.12 -1.96
N ALA A 83 4.25 18.32 -1.85
CA ALA A 83 3.62 19.55 -2.30
C ALA A 83 4.37 20.74 -1.68
N PRO A 84 4.78 21.74 -2.49
CA PRO A 84 5.35 22.98 -1.98
C PRO A 84 4.44 23.49 -0.87
N SER A 85 5.02 24.02 0.20
CA SER A 85 4.25 24.67 1.26
C SER A 85 3.62 25.94 0.69
N ARG A 86 2.52 25.78 -0.04
CA ARG A 86 1.58 26.87 -0.29
C ARG A 86 1.19 27.38 1.08
N ALA A 87 1.07 28.69 1.22
CA ALA A 87 0.63 29.25 2.48
C ALA A 87 -0.62 28.47 2.89
N ARG A 88 -0.55 27.72 4.00
CA ARG A 88 -1.76 27.36 4.73
C ARG A 88 -2.33 28.70 5.14
N ASN A 89 -3.10 29.31 4.26
CA ASN A 89 -3.99 30.34 4.70
C ASN A 89 -4.93 29.59 5.65
N ASN A 90 -5.07 30.05 6.90
CA ASN A 90 -5.89 29.36 7.90
C ASN A 90 -7.39 29.30 7.52
N LYS A 91 -7.74 29.82 6.34
CA LYS A 91 -9.08 29.74 5.78
C LYS A 91 -9.38 28.32 5.32
N ILE A 92 -10.47 27.79 5.87
CA ILE A 92 -11.16 26.61 5.38
C ILE A 92 -12.24 27.08 4.40
N TYR A 93 -12.37 26.38 3.27
CA TYR A 93 -13.38 26.66 2.26
C TYR A 93 -14.42 25.54 2.26
N THR A 94 -15.69 25.94 2.23
CA THR A 94 -16.83 25.03 2.12
C THR A 94 -17.28 24.88 0.68
N PHE A 95 -17.91 23.74 0.33
CA PHE A 95 -18.52 23.61 -1.00
C PHE A 95 -19.58 24.67 -1.27
N ASP A 96 -20.27 25.17 -0.25
CA ASP A 96 -21.21 26.29 -0.38
C ASP A 96 -20.54 27.58 -0.89
N GLU A 97 -19.33 27.90 -0.44
CA GLU A 97 -18.56 29.02 -0.97
C GLU A 97 -18.08 28.73 -2.39
N LEU A 98 -17.48 27.55 -2.61
CA LEU A 98 -16.91 27.17 -3.90
C LEU A 98 -17.99 27.08 -5.00
N ASN A 99 -19.20 26.63 -4.65
CA ASN A 99 -20.32 26.52 -5.58
C ASN A 99 -20.83 27.87 -6.10
N ARG A 100 -20.63 28.97 -5.33
CA ARG A 100 -21.05 30.32 -5.69
C ARG A 100 -20.02 31.09 -6.52
N MET A 101 -18.79 30.60 -6.60
CA MET A 101 -17.74 31.24 -7.40
C MET A 101 -18.00 31.02 -8.90
N ASN A 102 -17.65 32.01 -9.71
CA ASN A 102 -17.51 31.77 -11.14
C ASN A 102 -16.29 30.87 -11.39
N TYR A 103 -16.24 30.25 -12.57
CA TYR A 103 -15.23 29.22 -12.86
C TYR A 103 -13.79 29.76 -12.86
N SER A 104 -13.58 31.00 -13.31
CA SER A 104 -12.24 31.62 -13.31
C SER A 104 -11.73 31.82 -11.89
N ASP A 105 -12.54 32.44 -11.03
CA ASP A 105 -12.17 32.70 -9.64
C ASP A 105 -11.99 31.40 -8.85
N LEU A 106 -12.82 30.39 -9.13
CA LEU A 106 -12.68 29.07 -8.53
C LEU A 106 -11.34 28.42 -8.90
N VAL A 107 -10.99 28.40 -10.18
CA VAL A 107 -9.74 27.79 -10.66
C VAL A 107 -8.53 28.52 -10.09
N GLU A 108 -8.53 29.85 -10.12
CA GLU A 108 -7.44 30.65 -9.54
C GLU A 108 -7.32 30.45 -8.03
N LEU A 109 -8.45 30.32 -7.32
CA LEU A 109 -8.42 29.96 -5.91
C LEU A 109 -7.78 28.59 -5.69
N ILE A 110 -8.22 27.55 -6.42
CA ILE A 110 -7.70 26.18 -6.29
C ILE A 110 -6.19 26.14 -6.52
N LYS A 111 -5.67 26.95 -7.46
CA LYS A 111 -4.22 27.05 -7.73
C LYS A 111 -3.41 27.59 -6.55
N THR A 112 -4.02 28.35 -5.64
CA THR A 112 -3.32 29.03 -4.53
C THR A 112 -3.42 28.32 -3.18
N ILE A 113 -4.36 27.39 -3.01
CA ILE A 113 -4.61 26.69 -1.74
C ILE A 113 -4.02 25.28 -1.72
N SER A 114 -4.04 24.64 -0.55
CA SER A 114 -3.87 23.20 -0.39
C SER A 114 -5.24 22.50 -0.47
N TYR A 115 -5.28 21.23 -0.89
CA TYR A 115 -6.54 20.46 -0.87
C TYR A 115 -7.07 20.28 0.56
N GLU A 116 -6.17 20.30 1.56
CA GLU A 116 -6.52 20.27 3.00
C GLU A 116 -7.35 21.48 3.45
N ASN A 117 -7.34 22.58 2.68
CA ASN A 117 -8.20 23.73 2.94
C ASN A 117 -9.68 23.43 2.63
N VAL A 118 -10.01 22.28 2.04
CA VAL A 118 -11.37 21.79 1.80
C VAL A 118 -11.52 20.42 2.47
N PRO A 119 -11.80 20.35 3.78
CA PRO A 119 -11.85 19.09 4.54
C PRO A 119 -12.86 18.08 3.98
N ASP A 120 -13.95 18.57 3.39
CA ASP A 120 -15.01 17.74 2.81
C ASP A 120 -14.73 17.31 1.36
N LEU A 121 -13.56 17.62 0.78
CA LEU A 121 -13.29 17.40 -0.64
C LEU A 121 -13.60 15.97 -1.11
N PHE A 122 -13.27 14.97 -0.30
CA PHE A 122 -13.51 13.55 -0.57
C PHE A 122 -14.79 12.99 0.07
N ASN A 123 -15.59 13.83 0.74
CA ASN A 123 -16.83 13.42 1.39
C ASN A 123 -18.02 13.62 0.46
N PHE A 124 -18.87 12.60 0.31
CA PHE A 124 -20.13 12.74 -0.41
C PHE A 124 -21.17 13.45 0.47
N ASN A 125 -21.61 14.62 0.06
CA ASN A 125 -22.67 15.41 0.70
C ASN A 125 -23.35 16.31 -0.35
N ASP A 126 -24.40 17.04 0.03
CA ASP A 126 -25.16 17.88 -0.90
C ASP A 126 -24.30 18.95 -1.60
N GLY A 127 -23.32 19.51 -0.88
CA GLY A 127 -22.39 20.51 -1.40
C GLY A 127 -21.42 19.94 -2.43
N SER A 128 -20.78 18.81 -2.12
CA SER A 128 -19.85 18.12 -3.04
C SER A 128 -20.58 17.51 -4.23
N TYR A 129 -21.80 16.99 -4.02
CA TYR A 129 -22.68 16.59 -5.11
C TYR A 129 -22.97 17.75 -6.06
N THR A 130 -23.43 18.90 -5.55
CA THR A 130 -23.68 20.11 -6.35
C THR A 130 -22.41 20.61 -7.04
N PHE A 131 -21.26 20.44 -6.39
CA PHE A 131 -19.97 20.82 -6.95
C PHE A 131 -19.61 19.99 -8.18
N PHE A 132 -19.59 18.67 -7.99
CA PHE A 132 -19.13 17.70 -8.98
C PHE A 132 -20.23 17.24 -9.94
N SER A 133 -21.50 17.61 -9.76
CA SER A 133 -22.56 17.37 -10.75
C SER A 133 -22.53 18.39 -11.89
N ASN A 134 -21.86 19.53 -11.68
CA ASN A 134 -21.70 20.57 -12.69
C ASN A 134 -20.54 20.22 -13.64
N ARG A 135 -20.88 19.76 -14.84
CA ARG A 135 -19.91 19.36 -15.87
C ARG A 135 -19.00 20.49 -16.31
N ASP A 136 -19.55 21.68 -16.54
CA ASP A 136 -18.77 22.84 -16.98
C ASP A 136 -17.75 23.26 -15.92
N ARG A 137 -18.11 23.14 -14.63
CA ARG A 137 -17.19 23.39 -13.52
C ARG A 137 -16.04 22.39 -13.50
N VAL A 138 -16.31 21.09 -13.66
CA VAL A 138 -15.27 20.05 -13.74
C VAL A 138 -14.37 20.30 -14.95
N GLN A 139 -14.96 20.62 -16.11
CA GLN A 139 -14.23 20.93 -17.33
C GLN A 139 -13.33 22.17 -17.16
N ALA A 140 -13.80 23.20 -16.44
CA ALA A 140 -13.00 24.38 -16.14
C ALA A 140 -11.77 24.04 -15.27
N ILE A 141 -11.88 23.10 -14.32
CA ILE A 141 -10.75 22.61 -13.51
C ILE A 141 -9.76 21.85 -14.40
N ILE A 142 -10.24 21.04 -15.36
CA ILE A 142 -9.39 20.34 -16.34
C ILE A 142 -8.62 21.35 -17.20
N TYR A 143 -9.27 22.39 -17.73
CA TYR A 143 -8.60 23.44 -18.49
C TYR A 143 -7.62 24.26 -17.64
N GLY A 144 -7.96 24.51 -16.37
CA GLY A 144 -7.05 25.11 -15.41
C GLY A 144 -5.79 24.28 -15.20
N LEU A 145 -5.92 22.95 -15.13
CA LEU A 145 -4.79 22.03 -15.04
C LEU A 145 -3.95 22.03 -16.32
N GLU A 146 -4.58 22.07 -17.48
CA GLU A 146 -3.90 22.14 -18.77
C GLU A 146 -3.08 23.42 -18.93
N ASP A 147 -3.64 24.58 -18.56
CA ASP A 147 -2.94 25.87 -18.52
C ASP A 147 -1.76 25.87 -17.53
N SER A 148 -1.97 25.37 -16.31
CA SER A 148 -0.89 25.19 -15.34
C SER A 148 0.20 24.25 -15.86
N GLY A 149 -0.18 23.16 -16.53
CA GLY A 149 0.74 22.22 -17.16
C GLY A 149 1.65 22.89 -18.18
N ARG A 150 1.13 23.81 -18.99
CA ARG A 150 1.93 24.58 -19.96
C ARG A 150 2.89 25.58 -19.33
N THR A 151 2.58 26.08 -18.14
CA THR A 151 3.21 27.31 -17.60
C THR A 151 3.98 27.11 -16.29
N TYR A 152 3.93 25.94 -15.67
CA TYR A 152 4.72 25.67 -14.47
C TYR A 152 6.22 25.75 -14.75
N THR A 153 6.97 26.13 -13.72
CA THR A 153 8.41 26.34 -13.77
C THR A 153 9.11 25.44 -12.76
N ALA A 154 10.44 25.49 -12.72
CA ALA A 154 11.20 24.77 -11.71
C ALA A 154 10.80 25.17 -10.27
N ASP A 155 10.35 26.39 -9.99
CA ASP A 155 10.09 26.84 -8.61
C ASP A 155 8.62 27.10 -8.30
N ASP A 156 7.74 27.04 -9.31
CA ASP A 156 6.31 27.29 -9.18
C ASP A 156 5.52 26.21 -9.92
N ASP A 157 4.80 25.39 -9.14
CA ASP A 157 3.98 24.27 -9.63
C ASP A 157 2.63 24.71 -10.24
N LYS A 158 2.33 26.02 -10.24
CA LYS A 158 1.11 26.63 -10.80
C LYS A 158 -0.19 25.97 -10.34
N GLY A 159 -0.23 25.44 -9.12
CA GLY A 159 -1.47 24.86 -8.63
C GLY A 159 -1.68 23.37 -8.93
N ILE A 160 -0.80 22.75 -9.73
CA ILE A 160 -1.01 21.42 -10.33
C ILE A 160 -1.40 20.36 -9.28
N PRO A 161 -0.65 20.14 -8.19
CA PRO A 161 -1.04 19.18 -7.15
C PRO A 161 -2.48 19.33 -6.64
N THR A 162 -2.94 20.56 -6.37
CA THR A 162 -4.29 20.76 -5.81
C THR A 162 -5.38 20.65 -6.87
N LEU A 163 -5.14 21.13 -8.10
CA LEU A 163 -6.05 20.89 -9.23
C LEU A 163 -6.24 19.38 -9.45
N VAL A 164 -5.16 18.60 -9.39
CA VAL A 164 -5.20 17.14 -9.46
C VAL A 164 -6.04 16.55 -8.33
N GLU A 165 -5.85 16.96 -7.07
CA GLU A 165 -6.63 16.41 -5.95
C GLU A 165 -8.14 16.71 -6.08
N PHE A 166 -8.53 17.87 -6.61
CA PHE A 166 -9.94 18.16 -6.91
C PHE A 166 -10.52 17.21 -7.98
N LEU A 167 -9.77 16.94 -9.05
CA LEU A 167 -10.20 15.97 -10.07
C LEU A 167 -10.26 14.56 -9.51
N ARG A 168 -9.25 14.15 -8.74
CA ARG A 168 -9.21 12.83 -8.07
C ARG A 168 -10.40 12.65 -7.13
N ALA A 169 -10.77 13.67 -6.38
CA ALA A 169 -11.95 13.65 -5.52
C ALA A 169 -13.25 13.48 -6.32
N GLY A 170 -13.40 14.20 -7.44
CA GLY A 170 -14.51 14.01 -8.35
C GLY A 170 -14.62 12.57 -8.86
N TYR A 171 -13.52 12.00 -9.36
CA TYR A 171 -13.49 10.61 -9.84
C TYR A 171 -13.76 9.58 -8.73
N TYR A 172 -13.20 9.79 -7.55
CA TYR A 172 -13.46 8.95 -6.37
C TYR A 172 -14.94 8.96 -6.00
N LEU A 173 -15.54 10.14 -5.87
CA LEU A 173 -16.96 10.28 -5.54
C LEU A 173 -17.85 9.70 -6.63
N GLY A 174 -17.49 9.86 -7.91
CA GLY A 174 -18.18 9.26 -9.04
C GLY A 174 -18.11 7.74 -9.11
N PHE A 175 -17.04 7.12 -8.59
CA PHE A 175 -16.92 5.68 -8.48
C PHE A 175 -17.87 5.12 -7.40
N TYR A 176 -17.90 5.74 -6.22
CA TYR A 176 -18.68 5.24 -5.08
C TYR A 176 -20.15 5.68 -5.06
N ASN A 177 -20.50 6.77 -5.77
CA ASN A 177 -21.84 7.36 -5.71
C ASN A 177 -22.48 7.42 -7.10
N LYS A 178 -23.55 6.64 -7.29
CA LYS A 178 -24.25 6.50 -8.59
C LYS A 178 -24.75 7.84 -9.15
N GLN A 179 -25.04 8.81 -8.30
CA GLN A 179 -25.51 10.15 -8.70
C GLN A 179 -24.43 10.94 -9.45
N LEU A 180 -23.16 10.57 -9.31
CA LEU A 180 -22.01 11.17 -9.98
C LEU A 180 -21.33 10.20 -10.96
N SER A 181 -22.01 9.12 -11.36
CA SER A 181 -21.42 8.04 -12.17
C SER A 181 -20.86 8.50 -13.51
N TYR A 182 -21.30 9.65 -14.03
CA TYR A 182 -20.78 10.23 -15.26
C TYR A 182 -19.28 10.53 -15.17
N LEU A 183 -18.77 10.91 -13.98
CA LEU A 183 -17.34 11.11 -13.68
C LEU A 183 -16.53 9.84 -13.88
N ASN A 184 -17.14 8.66 -13.71
CA ASN A 184 -16.43 7.39 -13.79
C ASN A 184 -16.43 6.77 -15.21
N THR A 185 -16.84 7.53 -16.23
CA THR A 185 -16.86 7.06 -17.63
C THR A 185 -15.49 7.24 -18.29
N PRO A 186 -15.06 6.32 -19.19
CA PRO A 186 -13.82 6.50 -19.96
C PRO A 186 -13.78 7.80 -20.75
N GLN A 187 -14.91 8.22 -21.30
CA GLN A 187 -15.03 9.46 -22.08
C GLN A 187 -14.61 10.68 -21.26
N LEU A 188 -15.17 10.84 -20.06
CA LEU A 188 -14.86 11.99 -19.20
C LEU A 188 -13.44 11.90 -18.63
N LYS A 189 -12.98 10.71 -18.23
CA LYS A 189 -11.60 10.54 -17.76
C LYS A 189 -10.57 10.93 -18.84
N ASN A 190 -10.87 10.63 -20.11
CA ASN A 190 -10.05 11.01 -21.26
C ASN A 190 -10.00 12.51 -21.54
N GLU A 191 -10.91 13.31 -20.99
CA GLU A 191 -10.82 14.78 -21.07
C GLU A 191 -9.59 15.32 -20.31
N CYS A 192 -8.98 14.54 -19.41
CA CYS A 192 -7.71 14.90 -18.76
C CYS A 192 -6.46 14.69 -19.64
N LEU A 193 -6.54 13.96 -20.76
CA LEU A 193 -5.36 13.65 -21.60
C LEU A 193 -4.63 14.91 -22.11
N PRO A 194 -5.31 15.97 -22.61
CA PRO A 194 -4.63 17.20 -22.99
C PRO A 194 -3.86 17.85 -21.83
N ALA A 195 -4.40 17.83 -20.62
CA ALA A 195 -3.75 18.39 -19.44
C ALA A 195 -2.52 17.58 -19.02
N MET A 196 -2.59 16.25 -19.07
CA MET A 196 -1.45 15.37 -18.81
C MET A 196 -0.32 15.61 -19.83
N LYS A 197 -0.65 15.72 -21.11
CA LYS A 197 0.32 16.01 -22.17
C LYS A 197 0.92 17.40 -22.03
N ALA A 198 0.12 18.41 -21.66
CA ALA A 198 0.62 19.75 -21.37
C ALA A 198 1.66 19.74 -20.24
N ILE A 199 1.43 18.98 -19.17
CA ILE A 199 2.41 18.78 -18.09
C ILE A 199 3.70 18.17 -18.61
N GLN A 200 3.60 17.12 -19.44
CA GLN A 200 4.74 16.35 -19.94
C GLN A 200 5.57 17.07 -20.99
N TYR A 201 4.94 17.89 -21.84
CA TYR A 201 5.64 18.68 -22.86
C TYR A 201 6.32 19.94 -22.31
N ASN A 202 6.02 20.33 -21.06
CA ASN A 202 6.74 21.41 -20.40
C ASN A 202 8.19 20.99 -20.16
N SER A 203 9.15 21.87 -20.47
CA SER A 203 10.59 21.61 -20.30
C SER A 203 11.01 21.36 -18.84
N ASN A 204 10.14 21.65 -17.89
CA ASN A 204 10.33 21.38 -16.46
C ASN A 204 9.83 19.99 -16.03
N PHE A 205 9.32 19.14 -16.93
CA PHE A 205 8.88 17.78 -16.61
C PHE A 205 10.07 16.84 -16.39
N ARG A 206 10.61 16.86 -15.17
CA ARG A 206 11.76 16.06 -14.72
C ARG A 206 11.81 16.02 -13.19
N LEU A 207 12.76 15.28 -12.61
CA LEU A 207 13.03 15.37 -11.18
C LEU A 207 13.95 16.57 -10.90
N GLY A 208 13.79 17.21 -9.74
CA GLY A 208 14.58 18.41 -9.44
C GLY A 208 14.19 19.08 -8.13
N THR A 209 13.48 20.21 -8.23
CA THR A 209 12.96 20.94 -7.07
C THR A 209 11.73 20.25 -6.47
N LYS A 210 11.22 20.76 -5.35
CA LYS A 210 9.94 20.29 -4.78
C LYS A 210 8.76 20.50 -5.72
N ALA A 211 8.74 21.60 -6.49
CA ALA A 211 7.67 21.86 -7.43
C ALA A 211 7.68 20.82 -8.56
N GLN A 212 8.85 20.53 -9.12
CA GLN A 212 9.00 19.52 -10.18
C GLN A 212 8.65 18.11 -9.68
N ASP A 213 9.23 17.69 -8.54
CA ASP A 213 8.93 16.40 -7.92
C ASP A 213 7.42 16.26 -7.60
N GLY A 214 6.79 17.34 -7.11
CA GLY A 214 5.36 17.38 -6.80
C GLY A 214 4.45 17.31 -8.02
N VAL A 215 4.83 17.92 -9.15
CA VAL A 215 4.12 17.81 -10.43
C VAL A 215 4.18 16.37 -10.96
N VAL A 216 5.34 15.72 -10.88
CA VAL A 216 5.52 14.32 -11.27
C VAL A 216 4.67 13.38 -10.40
N GLU A 217 4.67 13.58 -9.08
CA GLU A 217 3.80 12.82 -8.16
C GLU A 217 2.31 13.01 -8.51
N ALA A 218 1.89 14.27 -8.72
CA ALA A 218 0.51 14.60 -9.04
C ALA A 218 0.06 13.94 -10.36
N LEU A 219 0.92 13.93 -11.39
CA LEU A 219 0.62 13.24 -12.63
C LEU A 219 0.37 11.73 -12.40
N GLY A 220 1.23 11.04 -11.67
CA GLY A 220 1.05 9.61 -11.36
C GLY A 220 -0.27 9.32 -10.63
N ARG A 221 -0.60 10.16 -9.64
CA ARG A 221 -1.88 10.08 -8.91
C ARG A 221 -3.08 10.33 -9.81
N LEU A 222 -2.99 11.30 -10.73
CA LEU A 222 -4.06 11.59 -11.67
C LEU A 222 -4.27 10.41 -12.63
N ILE A 223 -3.20 9.84 -13.19
CA ILE A 223 -3.28 8.66 -14.08
C ILE A 223 -4.07 7.53 -13.41
N GLY A 224 -3.78 7.24 -12.14
CA GLY A 224 -4.48 6.17 -11.40
C GLY A 224 -5.99 6.41 -11.23
N ASN A 225 -6.46 7.65 -11.12
CA ASN A 225 -7.88 7.96 -10.91
C ASN A 225 -8.64 8.31 -12.21
N ALA A 226 -7.94 8.91 -13.17
CA ALA A 226 -8.47 9.36 -14.44
C ALA A 226 -8.16 8.33 -15.54
N SER A 227 -7.30 8.67 -16.49
CA SER A 227 -6.86 7.80 -17.58
C SER A 227 -5.42 8.04 -18.00
N ALA A 228 -4.95 7.26 -18.97
CA ALA A 228 -3.74 7.50 -19.74
C ALA A 228 -3.87 6.82 -21.11
N ASP A 229 -3.23 7.38 -22.12
CA ASP A 229 -3.00 6.70 -23.39
C ASP A 229 -1.53 6.22 -23.48
N PRO A 230 -1.14 5.41 -24.48
CA PRO A 230 0.24 4.96 -24.61
C PRO A 230 1.27 6.10 -24.73
N GLU A 231 0.88 7.27 -25.25
CA GLU A 231 1.76 8.42 -25.33
C GLU A 231 2.06 9.00 -23.94
N VAL A 232 1.02 9.21 -23.12
CA VAL A 232 1.18 9.66 -21.73
C VAL A 232 2.06 8.69 -20.94
N ILE A 233 1.88 7.37 -21.13
CA ILE A 233 2.71 6.36 -20.44
C ILE A 233 4.16 6.42 -20.93
N ASN A 234 4.40 6.45 -22.24
CA ASN A 234 5.76 6.46 -22.78
C ASN A 234 6.51 7.78 -22.50
N ASN A 235 5.82 8.91 -22.36
CA ASN A 235 6.46 10.16 -21.94
C ASN A 235 7.06 10.09 -20.51
N CYS A 236 6.61 9.15 -19.67
CA CYS A 236 7.18 8.95 -18.33
C CYS A 236 8.61 8.37 -18.36
N ILE A 237 9.11 7.90 -19.52
CA ILE A 237 10.50 7.42 -19.65
C ILE A 237 11.53 8.47 -19.22
N TYR A 238 11.25 9.76 -19.42
CA TYR A 238 12.20 10.83 -19.08
C TYR A 238 12.44 10.89 -17.57
N VAL A 239 11.38 10.72 -16.77
CA VAL A 239 11.47 10.71 -15.30
C VAL A 239 12.16 9.44 -14.80
N LEU A 240 11.80 8.27 -15.33
CA LEU A 240 12.41 7.00 -14.90
C LEU A 240 13.90 6.96 -15.27
N SER A 241 14.27 7.47 -16.45
CA SER A 241 15.67 7.55 -16.90
C SER A 241 16.46 8.54 -16.04
N ASP A 242 15.93 9.75 -15.80
CA ASP A 242 16.57 10.75 -14.93
C ASP A 242 16.79 10.22 -13.50
N PHE A 243 15.82 9.46 -12.97
CA PHE A 243 15.98 8.78 -11.68
C PHE A 243 17.11 7.76 -11.68
N LYS A 244 17.11 6.87 -12.69
CA LYS A 244 18.08 5.79 -12.81
C LYS A 244 19.50 6.32 -13.04
N ASP A 245 19.65 7.31 -13.91
CA ASP A 245 20.94 7.89 -14.28
C ASP A 245 21.56 8.70 -13.11
N ASN A 246 20.72 9.23 -12.22
CA ASN A 246 21.15 9.99 -11.03
C ASN A 246 20.93 9.23 -9.73
N ILE A 247 20.95 7.88 -9.74
CA ILE A 247 20.62 7.05 -8.58
C ILE A 247 21.48 7.36 -7.35
N ASP A 248 22.75 7.76 -7.54
CA ASP A 248 23.65 8.18 -6.46
C ASP A 248 23.14 9.39 -5.68
N LYS A 249 22.47 10.32 -6.37
CA LYS A 249 21.94 11.55 -5.77
C LYS A 249 20.47 11.41 -5.37
N TYR A 250 19.70 10.66 -6.17
CA TYR A 250 18.25 10.60 -6.05
C TYR A 250 17.77 9.39 -5.26
N GLY A 251 18.54 8.31 -5.20
CA GLY A 251 18.16 7.05 -4.56
C GLY A 251 17.71 7.23 -3.11
N SER A 252 18.48 7.96 -2.30
CA SER A 252 18.14 8.24 -0.90
C SER A 252 17.20 9.46 -0.72
N ASN A 253 16.80 10.14 -1.79
CA ASN A 253 15.90 11.29 -1.69
C ASN A 253 14.44 10.84 -1.73
N TYR A 254 13.77 10.91 -0.58
CA TYR A 254 12.36 10.52 -0.44
C TYR A 254 11.44 11.18 -1.47
N SER A 255 11.61 12.48 -1.69
CA SER A 255 10.75 13.25 -2.60
C SER A 255 10.79 12.65 -4.02
N LYS A 256 11.99 12.38 -4.50
CA LYS A 256 12.22 11.85 -5.85
C LYS A 256 11.77 10.41 -5.97
N GLY A 257 12.14 9.57 -5.01
CA GLY A 257 11.68 8.18 -4.98
C GLY A 257 10.15 8.08 -4.94
N ASN A 258 9.50 8.95 -4.15
CA ASN A 258 8.04 9.00 -4.09
C ASN A 258 7.38 9.45 -5.40
N ALA A 259 7.95 10.45 -6.07
CA ALA A 259 7.44 10.89 -7.37
C ALA A 259 7.47 9.75 -8.40
N VAL A 260 8.58 9.02 -8.47
CA VAL A 260 8.74 7.83 -9.33
C VAL A 260 7.78 6.71 -8.93
N PHE A 261 7.64 6.45 -7.63
CA PHE A 261 6.70 5.45 -7.12
C PHE A 261 5.25 5.74 -7.52
N ASN A 262 4.77 6.97 -7.38
CA ASN A 262 3.38 7.30 -7.74
C ASN A 262 3.15 7.21 -9.25
N LEU A 263 4.15 7.50 -10.08
CA LEU A 263 4.07 7.23 -11.51
C LEU A 263 3.91 5.73 -11.79
N MET A 264 4.81 4.89 -11.25
CA MET A 264 4.73 3.44 -11.45
C MET A 264 3.39 2.87 -10.96
N LYS A 265 2.98 3.25 -9.76
CA LYS A 265 1.70 2.85 -9.13
C LYS A 265 0.50 3.27 -9.97
N GLY A 266 0.46 4.54 -10.38
CA GLY A 266 -0.67 5.08 -11.15
C GLY A 266 -0.83 4.39 -12.51
N ILE A 267 0.28 4.19 -13.22
CA ILE A 267 0.30 3.53 -14.52
C ILE A 267 -0.10 2.06 -14.39
N ASP A 268 0.48 1.31 -13.45
CA ASP A 268 0.09 -0.08 -13.21
C ASP A 268 -1.39 -0.17 -12.84
N TYR A 269 -1.85 0.61 -11.86
CA TYR A 269 -3.25 0.58 -11.44
C TYR A 269 -4.21 0.85 -12.61
N TYR A 270 -3.99 1.93 -13.36
CA TYR A 270 -4.88 2.29 -14.45
C TYR A 270 -4.87 1.24 -15.58
N THR A 271 -3.70 0.81 -16.04
CA THR A 271 -3.61 -0.17 -17.14
C THR A 271 -4.23 -1.52 -16.74
N ASN A 272 -4.07 -1.95 -15.48
CA ASN A 272 -4.76 -3.13 -14.95
C ASN A 272 -6.27 -2.91 -14.86
N SER A 273 -6.73 -1.73 -14.42
CA SER A 273 -8.16 -1.39 -14.37
C SER A 273 -8.85 -1.51 -15.73
N VAL A 274 -8.15 -1.17 -16.82
CA VAL A 274 -8.67 -1.27 -18.18
C VAL A 274 -8.86 -2.73 -18.59
N ILE A 275 -7.97 -3.65 -18.18
CA ILE A 275 -8.10 -5.09 -18.46
C ILE A 275 -9.42 -5.65 -17.93
N TYR A 276 -9.90 -5.20 -16.77
CA TYR A 276 -11.18 -5.64 -16.21
C TYR A 276 -12.38 -5.33 -17.11
N ASN A 277 -12.23 -4.38 -18.04
CA ASN A 277 -13.26 -3.98 -18.99
C ASN A 277 -13.05 -4.60 -20.38
N THR A 278 -12.03 -5.44 -20.60
CA THR A 278 -11.79 -6.10 -21.88
C THR A 278 -12.35 -7.53 -21.90
N LYS A 279 -12.58 -8.04 -23.12
CA LYS A 279 -13.01 -9.43 -23.31
C LYS A 279 -11.95 -10.38 -22.76
N GLY A 280 -12.36 -11.27 -21.86
CA GLY A 280 -11.50 -12.33 -21.33
C GLY A 280 -10.42 -11.84 -20.35
N TYR A 281 -10.49 -10.60 -19.87
CA TYR A 281 -9.50 -10.03 -18.95
C TYR A 281 -8.07 -10.13 -19.50
N ASP A 282 -7.92 -9.93 -20.81
CA ASP A 282 -6.66 -10.09 -21.52
C ASP A 282 -6.07 -8.72 -21.87
N ALA A 283 -4.79 -8.55 -21.53
CA ALA A 283 -4.00 -7.37 -21.86
C ALA A 283 -3.94 -7.13 -23.39
N LYS A 284 -3.95 -8.19 -24.21
CA LYS A 284 -3.96 -8.12 -25.69
C LYS A 284 -5.13 -7.34 -26.26
N ASN A 285 -6.22 -7.25 -25.50
CA ASN A 285 -7.43 -6.54 -25.90
C ASN A 285 -7.44 -5.08 -25.41
N THR A 286 -6.30 -4.58 -24.90
CA THR A 286 -6.12 -3.17 -24.49
C THR A 286 -5.31 -2.40 -25.52
N GLU A 287 -5.40 -1.07 -25.48
CA GLU A 287 -4.58 -0.21 -26.33
C GLU A 287 -3.09 -0.16 -25.94
N PHE A 288 -2.73 -0.73 -24.78
CA PHE A 288 -1.38 -0.69 -24.22
C PHE A 288 -0.51 -1.85 -24.69
N TYR A 289 -1.13 -2.97 -25.06
CA TYR A 289 -0.40 -4.16 -25.48
C TYR A 289 0.55 -3.85 -26.65
N ASN A 290 1.83 -4.13 -26.46
CA ASN A 290 2.92 -3.85 -27.41
C ASN A 290 3.09 -2.37 -27.78
N ARG A 291 2.51 -1.44 -27.01
CA ARG A 291 2.53 0.01 -27.29
C ARG A 291 3.16 0.83 -26.16
N ILE A 292 3.51 0.20 -25.04
CA ILE A 292 4.18 0.84 -23.88
C ILE A 292 5.57 0.24 -23.59
N ASP A 293 6.13 -0.50 -24.54
CA ASP A 293 7.44 -1.15 -24.41
C ASP A 293 8.59 -0.19 -24.03
N PRO A 294 8.66 1.06 -24.56
CA PRO A 294 9.67 2.02 -24.11
C PRO A 294 9.59 2.33 -22.61
N TYR A 295 8.39 2.51 -22.06
CA TYR A 295 8.19 2.68 -20.62
C TYR A 295 8.62 1.41 -19.85
N MET A 296 8.19 0.24 -20.33
CA MET A 296 8.49 -1.04 -19.70
C MET A 296 9.99 -1.32 -19.61
N GLU A 297 10.76 -1.00 -20.65
CA GLU A 297 12.22 -1.14 -20.64
C GLU A 297 12.89 -0.28 -19.56
N ARG A 298 12.36 0.93 -19.33
CA ARG A 298 12.86 1.83 -18.27
C ARG A 298 12.45 1.35 -16.89
N LEU A 299 11.22 0.89 -16.71
CA LEU A 299 10.76 0.25 -15.47
C LEU A 299 11.65 -0.96 -15.12
N GLU A 300 11.87 -1.86 -16.07
CA GLU A 300 12.72 -3.05 -15.90
C GLU A 300 14.18 -2.72 -15.56
N SER A 301 14.68 -1.58 -16.03
CA SER A 301 16.04 -1.13 -15.68
C SER A 301 16.20 -0.70 -14.21
N LEU A 302 15.08 -0.40 -13.52
CA LEU A 302 15.07 -0.07 -12.09
C LEU A 302 15.06 -1.31 -11.19
N CYS A 303 14.80 -2.49 -11.75
CA CYS A 303 14.88 -3.76 -11.01
C CYS A 303 16.27 -4.04 -10.46
N THR A 304 17.31 -3.42 -11.04
CA THR A 304 18.68 -3.51 -10.52
C THR A 304 19.32 -2.14 -10.44
N ILE A 305 20.04 -1.85 -9.35
CA ILE A 305 20.78 -0.59 -9.16
C ILE A 305 22.22 -0.81 -8.69
N GLY A 306 22.72 -2.04 -8.75
CA GLY A 306 24.10 -2.38 -8.40
C GLY A 306 24.39 -2.24 -6.92
N ASP A 307 25.63 -1.87 -6.65
CA ASP A 307 26.19 -1.56 -5.34
C ASP A 307 25.56 -0.33 -4.66
N LYS A 308 24.66 0.37 -5.36
CA LYS A 308 23.94 1.55 -4.83
C LYS A 308 22.73 1.20 -4.00
N LEU A 309 22.31 -0.07 -3.96
CA LEU A 309 21.21 -0.52 -3.11
C LEU A 309 21.54 -0.28 -1.63
N ASN A 310 20.65 0.42 -0.93
CA ASN A 310 20.74 0.68 0.49
C ASN A 310 19.32 0.76 1.11
N ASN A 311 19.25 0.95 2.43
CA ASN A 311 17.97 0.95 3.15
C ASN A 311 17.02 2.10 2.72
N ASP A 312 17.55 3.22 2.22
CA ASP A 312 16.75 4.38 1.83
C ASP A 312 16.05 4.18 0.47
N ASN A 313 16.65 3.36 -0.41
CA ASN A 313 16.18 3.16 -1.79
C ASN A 313 15.64 1.75 -2.08
N ALA A 314 15.88 0.79 -1.19
CA ALA A 314 15.45 -0.60 -1.37
C ALA A 314 13.95 -0.74 -1.63
N TRP A 315 13.12 0.07 -0.97
CA TRP A 315 11.67 0.05 -1.16
C TRP A 315 11.24 0.38 -2.60
N LEU A 316 12.00 1.23 -3.30
CA LEU A 316 11.69 1.60 -4.67
C LEU A 316 12.08 0.48 -5.64
N VAL A 317 13.23 -0.16 -5.43
CA VAL A 317 13.65 -1.34 -6.20
C VAL A 317 12.65 -2.49 -6.02
N ASN A 318 12.18 -2.72 -4.78
CA ASN A 318 11.16 -3.72 -4.51
C ASN A 318 9.86 -3.46 -5.30
N ASN A 319 9.47 -2.19 -5.41
CA ASN A 319 8.31 -1.81 -6.20
C ASN A 319 8.56 -1.91 -7.71
N ALA A 320 9.77 -1.60 -8.18
CA ALA A 320 10.13 -1.79 -9.58
C ALA A 320 10.02 -3.28 -9.97
N LEU A 321 10.52 -4.20 -9.14
CA LEU A 321 10.38 -5.65 -9.34
C LEU A 321 8.90 -6.06 -9.45
N TYR A 322 8.10 -5.64 -8.47
CA TYR A 322 6.66 -5.91 -8.42
C TYR A 322 5.92 -5.44 -9.68
N TYR A 323 6.13 -4.18 -10.08
CA TYR A 323 5.47 -3.62 -11.25
C TYR A 323 6.01 -4.22 -12.55
N THR A 324 7.30 -4.54 -12.66
CA THR A 324 7.85 -5.30 -13.79
C THR A 324 7.16 -6.65 -13.94
N GLY A 325 6.94 -7.37 -12.84
CA GLY A 325 6.22 -8.63 -12.83
C GLY A 325 4.80 -8.48 -13.39
N ARG A 326 4.02 -7.59 -12.78
CA ARG A 326 2.61 -7.37 -13.14
C ARG A 326 2.40 -6.84 -14.55
N MET A 327 3.25 -5.93 -14.99
CA MET A 327 3.09 -5.28 -16.29
C MET A 327 3.67 -6.10 -17.45
N GLY A 328 4.40 -7.19 -17.19
CA GLY A 328 4.96 -8.07 -18.22
C GLY A 328 3.92 -8.63 -19.21
N LYS A 329 2.65 -8.75 -18.79
CA LYS A 329 1.53 -9.17 -19.64
C LYS A 329 1.18 -8.20 -20.78
N PHE A 330 1.65 -6.96 -20.74
CA PHE A 330 1.45 -5.99 -21.81
C PHE A 330 2.48 -6.13 -22.95
N ARG A 331 3.52 -6.96 -22.77
CA ARG A 331 4.50 -7.22 -23.82
C ARG A 331 4.04 -8.32 -24.77
N GLU A 332 4.46 -8.19 -26.02
CA GLU A 332 4.36 -9.29 -26.99
C GLU A 332 5.31 -10.45 -26.62
N ASP A 333 6.54 -10.13 -26.23
CA ASP A 333 7.50 -11.07 -25.64
C ASP A 333 7.64 -10.86 -24.12
N PRO A 334 6.89 -11.61 -23.27
CA PRO A 334 6.98 -11.48 -21.82
C PRO A 334 8.34 -11.92 -21.25
N SER A 335 9.17 -12.63 -22.04
CA SER A 335 10.50 -13.07 -21.60
C SER A 335 11.47 -11.91 -21.36
N ILE A 336 11.20 -10.73 -21.93
CA ILE A 336 11.95 -9.51 -21.64
C ILE A 336 11.83 -9.13 -20.16
N SER A 337 10.61 -9.10 -19.62
CA SER A 337 10.36 -8.79 -18.21
C SER A 337 10.87 -9.91 -17.29
N GLN A 338 10.73 -11.19 -17.69
CA GLN A 338 11.33 -12.30 -16.95
C GLN A 338 12.86 -12.15 -16.83
N ARG A 339 13.55 -11.78 -17.91
CA ARG A 339 15.00 -11.55 -17.89
C ARG A 339 15.41 -10.41 -16.96
N ALA A 340 14.57 -9.38 -16.80
CA ALA A 340 14.84 -8.31 -15.84
C ALA A 340 14.76 -8.81 -14.39
N LEU A 341 13.74 -9.59 -14.05
CA LEU A 341 13.60 -10.23 -12.73
C LEU A 341 14.74 -11.21 -12.45
N GLU A 342 15.11 -12.03 -13.44
CA GLU A 342 16.26 -12.94 -13.32
C GLU A 342 17.58 -12.20 -13.11
N ARG A 343 17.76 -11.02 -13.72
CA ARG A 343 18.94 -10.19 -13.50
C ARG A 343 19.01 -9.75 -12.04
N ALA A 344 17.89 -9.33 -11.46
CA ALA A 344 17.82 -9.01 -10.04
C ALA A 344 18.14 -10.21 -9.14
N MET A 345 17.65 -11.42 -9.49
CA MET A 345 18.01 -12.65 -8.77
C MET A 345 19.50 -13.02 -8.88
N LYS A 346 20.17 -12.65 -9.98
CA LYS A 346 21.62 -12.86 -10.16
C LYS A 346 22.45 -11.83 -9.40
N GLU A 347 21.97 -10.59 -9.32
CA GLU A 347 22.69 -9.46 -8.73
C GLU A 347 22.54 -9.40 -7.21
N TYR A 348 21.33 -9.66 -6.69
CA TYR A 348 21.06 -9.55 -5.27
C TYR A 348 21.32 -10.87 -4.52
N PRO A 349 21.80 -10.81 -3.27
CA PRO A 349 22.14 -12.01 -2.50
C PRO A 349 20.96 -12.98 -2.41
N TYR A 350 21.26 -14.29 -2.44
CA TYR A 350 20.26 -15.33 -2.26
C TYR A 350 19.47 -15.09 -0.95
N LEU A 351 18.13 -15.17 -1.06
CA LEU A 351 17.19 -14.89 0.02
C LEU A 351 17.29 -13.47 0.59
N SER A 352 17.78 -12.48 -0.16
CA SER A 352 17.51 -11.07 0.14
C SER A 352 16.05 -10.74 -0.19
N TYR A 353 15.56 -9.58 0.26
CA TYR A 353 14.20 -9.14 -0.09
C TYR A 353 14.02 -9.06 -1.61
N GLN A 354 14.95 -8.42 -2.31
CA GLN A 354 14.90 -8.24 -3.76
C GLN A 354 14.91 -9.58 -4.50
N TYR A 355 15.74 -10.53 -4.06
CA TYR A 355 15.76 -11.87 -4.63
C TYR A 355 14.40 -12.58 -4.46
N ILE A 356 13.82 -12.51 -3.27
CA ILE A 356 12.55 -13.18 -2.95
C ILE A 356 11.38 -12.51 -3.70
N GLU A 357 11.33 -11.18 -3.79
CA GLU A 357 10.30 -10.47 -4.56
C GLU A 357 10.41 -10.81 -6.05
N ALA A 358 11.61 -10.81 -6.64
CA ALA A 358 11.80 -11.21 -8.04
C ALA A 358 11.33 -12.66 -8.32
N ALA A 359 11.65 -13.59 -7.42
CA ALA A 359 11.19 -14.98 -7.53
C ALA A 359 9.66 -15.10 -7.38
N ASN A 360 9.07 -14.33 -6.47
CA ASN A 360 7.62 -14.24 -6.28
C ASN A 360 6.92 -13.69 -7.53
N ASP A 361 7.48 -12.66 -8.17
CA ASP A 361 6.91 -12.10 -9.39
C ASP A 361 7.00 -13.06 -10.57
N LEU A 362 8.06 -13.87 -10.67
CA LEU A 362 8.18 -14.97 -11.64
C LEU A 362 7.13 -16.07 -11.39
N ASP A 363 6.88 -16.42 -10.13
CA ASP A 363 5.84 -17.37 -9.73
C ASP A 363 4.43 -16.87 -10.10
N LEU A 364 4.08 -15.67 -9.65
CA LEU A 364 2.74 -15.11 -9.79
C LEU A 364 2.38 -14.73 -11.23
N ASN A 365 3.32 -14.11 -11.97
CA ASN A 365 3.01 -13.49 -13.25
C ASN A 365 3.49 -14.31 -14.46
N PHE A 366 4.42 -15.24 -14.27
CA PHE A 366 5.02 -16.02 -15.36
C PHE A 366 4.97 -17.54 -15.12
N GLY A 367 4.05 -17.98 -14.26
CA GLY A 367 3.76 -19.41 -14.03
C GLY A 367 4.92 -20.18 -13.40
N GLY A 368 5.76 -19.52 -12.59
CA GLY A 368 6.88 -20.16 -11.91
C GLY A 368 8.04 -20.52 -12.83
N LYS A 369 8.16 -19.87 -14.00
CA LYS A 369 9.21 -20.16 -14.98
C LYS A 369 10.13 -18.98 -15.20
N ASN A 370 11.39 -19.29 -15.46
CA ASN A 370 12.34 -18.32 -16.00
C ASN A 370 12.12 -18.11 -17.52
N SER A 371 12.83 -17.14 -18.10
CA SER A 371 12.78 -16.79 -19.52
C SER A 371 13.23 -17.90 -20.47
N SER A 372 13.94 -18.92 -19.97
CA SER A 372 14.32 -20.11 -20.75
C SER A 372 13.26 -21.23 -20.66
N GLY A 373 12.19 -21.03 -19.90
CA GLY A 373 11.12 -22.02 -19.70
C GLY A 373 11.37 -23.03 -18.60
N ASN A 374 12.47 -22.89 -17.83
CA ASN A 374 12.77 -23.77 -16.70
C ASN A 374 12.01 -23.32 -15.45
N ASP A 375 11.54 -24.29 -14.66
CA ASP A 375 10.83 -24.03 -13.42
C ASP A 375 11.76 -23.41 -12.36
N ILE A 376 11.23 -22.44 -11.64
CA ILE A 376 11.81 -21.84 -10.44
C ILE A 376 11.10 -22.48 -9.26
N ASP A 377 11.85 -23.19 -8.42
CA ASP A 377 11.30 -23.81 -7.21
C ASP A 377 11.07 -22.76 -6.12
N PHE A 378 10.01 -21.98 -6.27
CA PHE A 378 9.66 -20.92 -5.32
C PHE A 378 9.27 -21.48 -3.95
N ASN A 379 8.78 -22.73 -3.88
CA ASN A 379 8.49 -23.39 -2.61
C ASN A 379 9.77 -23.71 -1.83
N LYS A 380 10.84 -24.16 -2.52
CA LYS A 380 12.17 -24.28 -1.93
C LYS A 380 12.71 -22.92 -1.48
N ILE A 381 12.60 -21.87 -2.30
CA ILE A 381 13.04 -20.52 -1.91
C ILE A 381 12.32 -20.07 -0.62
N LYS A 382 11.01 -20.28 -0.50
CA LYS A 382 10.26 -19.98 0.74
C LYS A 382 10.71 -20.85 1.92
N ALA A 383 11.06 -22.12 1.70
CA ALA A 383 11.57 -23.00 2.76
C ALA A 383 12.94 -22.53 3.26
N ASP A 384 13.88 -22.28 2.35
CA ASP A 384 15.22 -21.77 2.66
C ASP A 384 15.14 -20.39 3.34
N ALA A 385 14.20 -19.53 2.91
CA ALA A 385 13.93 -18.25 3.57
C ALA A 385 13.44 -18.43 5.02
N ARG A 386 12.53 -19.37 5.28
CA ARG A 386 12.08 -19.67 6.64
C ARG A 386 13.24 -20.16 7.50
N GLU A 387 14.12 -21.01 6.98
CA GLU A 387 15.30 -21.48 7.71
C GLU A 387 16.26 -20.34 8.03
N LYS A 388 16.54 -19.46 7.05
CA LYS A 388 17.42 -18.30 7.24
C LYS A 388 16.89 -17.29 8.26
N TYR A 389 15.61 -16.93 8.15
CA TYR A 389 15.02 -15.83 8.93
C TYR A 389 14.39 -16.30 10.25
N LEU A 390 14.07 -17.58 10.39
CA LEU A 390 13.47 -18.16 11.59
C LEU A 390 14.21 -19.46 12.01
N PRO A 391 15.54 -19.43 12.21
CA PRO A 391 16.34 -20.63 12.43
C PRO A 391 16.10 -21.31 13.79
N LYS A 392 15.57 -20.59 14.78
CA LYS A 392 15.41 -21.10 16.15
C LYS A 392 13.99 -21.58 16.38
N THR A 393 13.84 -22.78 16.94
CA THR A 393 12.53 -23.32 17.37
C THR A 393 12.56 -23.64 18.87
N TYR A 394 11.54 -23.19 19.58
CA TYR A 394 11.33 -23.45 21.01
C TYR A 394 9.96 -24.08 21.21
N THR A 395 9.89 -25.13 22.01
CA THR A 395 8.66 -25.89 22.22
C THR A 395 8.32 -25.95 23.69
N PHE A 396 7.06 -25.70 24.02
CA PHE A 396 6.49 -25.74 25.36
C PHE A 396 5.19 -26.54 25.35
N ASP A 397 4.67 -26.88 26.54
CA ASP A 397 3.39 -27.57 26.73
C ASP A 397 3.24 -28.84 25.85
N ASP A 398 4.24 -29.71 25.86
CA ASP A 398 4.26 -30.96 25.07
C ASP A 398 4.00 -30.75 23.56
N GLY A 399 4.46 -29.63 23.00
CA GLY A 399 4.26 -29.33 21.58
C GLY A 399 3.10 -28.41 21.27
N LYS A 400 2.28 -28.04 22.26
CA LYS A 400 1.07 -27.22 22.04
C LYS A 400 1.36 -25.71 21.96
N PHE A 401 2.56 -25.29 22.34
CA PHE A 401 3.02 -23.92 22.16
C PHE A 401 4.41 -23.93 21.53
N VAL A 402 4.49 -23.53 20.26
CA VAL A 402 5.72 -23.56 19.46
C VAL A 402 6.10 -22.13 19.09
N VAL A 403 7.37 -21.77 19.27
CA VAL A 403 7.91 -20.47 18.86
C VAL A 403 9.02 -20.67 17.84
N LYS A 404 8.83 -20.11 16.64
CA LYS A 404 9.85 -20.00 15.59
C LYS A 404 10.39 -18.57 15.60
N ALA A 405 11.69 -18.40 15.74
CA ALA A 405 12.27 -17.09 15.96
C ALA A 405 13.57 -16.86 15.16
N GLY A 406 13.79 -15.60 14.82
CA GLY A 406 15.08 -15.10 14.35
C GLY A 406 16.20 -15.33 15.36
N ASP A 407 17.43 -15.37 14.86
CA ASP A 407 18.62 -15.67 15.66
C ASP A 407 18.98 -14.59 16.69
N LYS A 408 18.55 -13.34 16.50
CA LYS A 408 18.78 -12.21 17.41
C LYS A 408 17.70 -12.08 18.48
N VAL A 409 16.61 -12.84 18.39
CA VAL A 409 15.59 -12.89 19.45
C VAL A 409 16.15 -13.68 20.64
N THR A 410 16.18 -13.05 21.82
CA THR A 410 16.80 -13.66 23.00
C THR A 410 15.91 -14.74 23.62
N GLU A 411 16.53 -15.84 24.09
CA GLU A 411 15.80 -16.95 24.72
C GLU A 411 15.05 -16.50 25.99
N GLU A 412 15.63 -15.57 26.77
CA GLU A 412 14.98 -14.97 27.93
C GLU A 412 13.62 -14.38 27.55
N LYS A 413 13.56 -13.71 26.39
CA LYS A 413 12.34 -13.09 25.88
C LYS A 413 11.32 -14.12 25.44
N ILE A 414 11.75 -15.21 24.82
CA ILE A 414 10.88 -16.34 24.49
C ILE A 414 10.24 -16.92 25.76
N LYS A 415 11.03 -17.15 26.81
CA LYS A 415 10.54 -17.63 28.11
C LYS A 415 9.55 -16.65 28.75
N ARG A 416 9.85 -15.36 28.73
CA ARG A 416 8.94 -14.31 29.23
C ARG A 416 7.61 -14.28 28.47
N LEU A 417 7.62 -14.44 27.15
CA LEU A 417 6.40 -14.51 26.33
C LEU A 417 5.54 -15.71 26.70
N TYR A 418 6.17 -16.89 26.88
CA TYR A 418 5.47 -18.08 27.34
C TYR A 418 4.77 -17.84 28.68
N TRP A 419 5.48 -17.31 29.69
CA TRP A 419 4.86 -17.03 31.00
C TRP A 419 3.76 -15.96 30.93
N ALA A 420 3.97 -14.89 30.15
CA ALA A 420 2.94 -13.87 29.93
C ALA A 420 1.67 -14.46 29.31
N SER A 421 1.79 -15.45 28.42
CA SER A 421 0.62 -16.15 27.86
C SER A 421 -0.18 -16.88 28.93
N LYS A 422 0.49 -17.47 29.94
CA LYS A 422 -0.17 -18.15 31.06
C LYS A 422 -0.91 -17.18 31.96
N GLU A 423 -0.30 -16.02 32.25
CA GLU A 423 -0.93 -14.98 33.06
C GLU A 423 -2.23 -14.48 32.43
N VAL A 424 -2.22 -14.16 31.12
CA VAL A 424 -3.42 -13.69 30.45
C VAL A 424 -4.45 -14.80 30.27
N LYS A 425 -4.02 -16.02 29.92
CA LYS A 425 -4.92 -17.19 29.85
C LYS A 425 -5.67 -17.39 31.16
N ALA A 426 -4.97 -17.30 32.30
CA ALA A 426 -5.59 -17.43 33.61
C ALA A 426 -6.63 -16.35 33.90
N GLN A 427 -6.37 -15.08 33.55
CA GLN A 427 -7.37 -14.02 33.72
C GLN A 427 -8.56 -14.18 32.77
N PHE A 428 -8.30 -14.53 31.52
CA PHE A 428 -9.33 -14.77 30.52
C PHE A 428 -10.30 -15.87 30.98
N MET A 429 -9.76 -17.02 31.44
CA MET A 429 -10.58 -18.13 31.94
C MET A 429 -11.37 -17.78 33.20
N ARG A 430 -10.84 -16.92 34.09
CA ARG A 430 -11.60 -16.42 35.26
C ARG A 430 -12.83 -15.60 34.86
N VAL A 431 -12.71 -14.81 33.79
CA VAL A 431 -13.79 -13.94 33.30
C VAL A 431 -14.80 -14.73 32.48
N VAL A 432 -14.32 -15.54 31.54
CA VAL A 432 -15.16 -16.28 30.58
C VAL A 432 -15.75 -17.55 31.20
N GLN A 433 -15.12 -18.08 32.26
CA GLN A 433 -15.55 -19.29 32.98
C GLN A 433 -15.68 -20.53 32.09
N ASN A 434 -14.96 -20.56 30.98
CA ASN A 434 -14.81 -21.71 30.12
C ASN A 434 -13.32 -21.89 29.78
N ASP A 435 -12.82 -23.09 30.02
CA ASP A 435 -11.45 -23.51 29.67
C ASP A 435 -11.42 -24.65 28.66
N LYS A 436 -12.59 -25.09 28.18
CA LYS A 436 -12.73 -26.09 27.13
C LYS A 436 -12.80 -25.40 25.78
N ALA A 437 -12.04 -25.92 24.82
CA ALA A 437 -12.16 -25.53 23.42
C ALA A 437 -13.62 -25.70 22.95
N LEU A 438 -14.10 -24.76 22.14
CA LEU A 438 -15.47 -24.79 21.62
C LEU A 438 -15.63 -25.79 20.47
N GLU A 439 -14.55 -26.01 19.72
CA GLU A 439 -14.46 -26.90 18.58
C GLU A 439 -13.18 -27.75 18.78
N GLU A 440 -13.23 -29.04 18.46
CA GLU A 440 -12.09 -29.96 18.59
C GLU A 440 -11.38 -30.14 17.25
N GLY A 441 -10.05 -30.29 17.27
CA GLY A 441 -9.24 -30.54 16.07
C GLY A 441 -8.97 -29.30 15.24
N ASN A 442 -9.21 -28.11 15.79
CA ASN A 442 -8.90 -26.86 15.12
C ASN A 442 -7.37 -26.63 15.10
N PRO A 443 -6.84 -25.92 14.08
CA PRO A 443 -5.40 -25.65 13.97
C PRO A 443 -4.77 -24.94 15.18
N ASP A 444 -5.57 -24.24 15.99
CA ASP A 444 -5.15 -23.54 17.20
C ASP A 444 -4.97 -24.46 18.43
N ASP A 445 -5.27 -25.77 18.30
CA ASP A 445 -4.82 -26.80 19.25
C ASP A 445 -3.28 -26.77 19.45
N ILE A 446 -2.56 -26.28 18.43
CA ILE A 446 -1.15 -25.93 18.49
C ILE A 446 -0.99 -24.45 18.19
N LEU A 447 -0.69 -23.65 19.21
CA LEU A 447 -0.35 -22.25 19.01
C LEU A 447 1.09 -22.14 18.49
N THR A 448 1.24 -21.67 17.25
CA THR A 448 2.55 -21.32 16.68
C THR A 448 2.76 -19.81 16.76
N VAL A 449 3.92 -19.39 17.25
CA VAL A 449 4.33 -17.98 17.30
C VAL A 449 5.58 -17.79 16.44
N VAL A 450 5.52 -16.90 15.47
CA VAL A 450 6.60 -16.58 14.54
C VAL A 450 7.14 -15.18 14.86
N ILE A 451 8.44 -15.07 15.17
CA ILE A 451 9.08 -13.84 15.60
C ILE A 451 10.31 -13.53 14.73
N TYR A 452 10.17 -12.62 13.78
CA TYR A 452 11.30 -12.10 12.98
C TYR A 452 12.21 -11.20 13.84
N ASN A 453 13.47 -10.98 13.41
CA ASN A 453 14.41 -10.18 14.21
C ASN A 453 14.09 -8.68 14.21
N SER A 454 13.45 -8.17 13.17
CA SER A 454 13.24 -6.74 12.98
C SER A 454 12.00 -6.44 12.13
N PRO A 455 11.51 -5.18 12.11
CA PRO A 455 10.45 -4.76 11.19
C PRO A 455 10.80 -5.00 9.72
N GLU A 456 12.07 -4.85 9.33
CA GLU A 456 12.54 -5.06 7.96
C GLU A 456 12.44 -6.53 7.54
N GLU A 457 12.88 -7.45 8.40
CA GLU A 457 12.73 -8.88 8.13
C GLU A 457 11.26 -9.32 8.13
N TYR A 458 10.42 -8.70 8.97
CA TYR A 458 8.99 -8.98 9.03
C TYR A 458 8.28 -8.75 7.70
N LYS A 459 8.72 -7.77 6.91
CA LYS A 459 8.13 -7.47 5.59
C LYS A 459 8.11 -8.68 4.66
N LEU A 460 9.07 -9.60 4.79
CA LEU A 460 9.11 -10.85 4.03
C LEU A 460 7.96 -11.82 4.37
N ASN A 461 7.32 -11.69 5.52
CA ASN A 461 6.18 -12.53 5.92
C ASN A 461 5.03 -12.45 4.90
N ARG A 462 4.88 -11.29 4.24
CA ARG A 462 3.92 -11.10 3.14
C ARG A 462 4.16 -12.08 2.01
N ILE A 463 5.41 -12.29 1.62
CA ILE A 463 5.76 -13.14 0.48
C ILE A 463 5.87 -14.62 0.92
N ILE A 464 6.51 -14.86 2.06
CA ILE A 464 6.81 -16.22 2.53
C ILE A 464 5.54 -16.94 3.00
N ASN A 465 4.64 -16.22 3.68
CA ASN A 465 3.45 -16.78 4.33
C ASN A 465 2.14 -16.19 3.81
N GLY A 466 2.16 -15.14 2.98
CA GLY A 466 0.95 -14.60 2.35
C GLY A 466 0.12 -13.66 3.22
N PHE A 467 0.65 -13.17 4.36
CA PHE A 467 -0.11 -12.34 5.31
C PHE A 467 0.40 -10.91 5.38
N SER A 468 -0.51 -9.95 5.59
CA SER A 468 -0.17 -8.53 5.69
C SER A 468 0.85 -8.25 6.79
N THR A 469 1.78 -7.35 6.49
CA THR A 469 2.85 -6.88 7.38
C THR A 469 2.68 -5.43 7.80
N ASP A 470 1.59 -4.76 7.37
CA ASP A 470 1.22 -3.41 7.81
C ASP A 470 0.54 -3.45 9.18
N ASN A 471 1.27 -3.96 10.16
CA ASN A 471 0.83 -4.14 11.54
C ASN A 471 2.04 -4.45 12.42
N GLY A 472 1.86 -4.29 13.73
CA GLY A 472 2.83 -4.75 14.72
C GLY A 472 2.83 -6.27 14.95
N GLY A 473 2.01 -7.03 14.22
CA GLY A 473 1.78 -8.46 14.38
C GLY A 473 0.33 -8.83 14.05
N ILE A 474 0.12 -10.05 13.57
CA ILE A 474 -1.18 -10.56 13.14
C ILE A 474 -1.37 -12.02 13.57
N TYR A 475 -2.56 -12.34 14.08
CA TYR A 475 -2.94 -13.71 14.40
C TYR A 475 -3.87 -14.26 13.32
N ILE A 476 -3.57 -15.46 12.82
CA ILE A 476 -4.34 -16.17 11.81
C ILE A 476 -4.88 -17.45 12.42
N GLU A 477 -6.15 -17.41 12.83
CA GLU A 477 -6.85 -18.50 13.53
C GLU A 477 -6.87 -19.80 12.69
N ASN A 478 -7.15 -19.69 11.39
CA ASN A 478 -7.23 -20.83 10.46
C ASN A 478 -5.93 -21.65 10.34
N ILE A 479 -4.80 -21.18 10.88
CA ILE A 479 -3.54 -21.92 10.95
C ILE A 479 -2.92 -21.86 12.35
N GLY A 480 -3.67 -21.43 13.37
CA GLY A 480 -3.20 -21.35 14.75
C GLY A 480 -1.92 -20.52 14.94
N THR A 481 -1.64 -19.55 14.06
CA THR A 481 -0.31 -18.91 14.00
C THR A 481 -0.36 -17.41 14.22
N PHE A 482 0.47 -16.92 15.15
CA PHE A 482 0.71 -15.51 15.38
C PHE A 482 2.04 -15.08 14.76
N PHE A 483 2.03 -14.13 13.84
CA PHE A 483 3.22 -13.55 13.23
C PHE A 483 3.52 -12.18 13.83
N THR A 484 4.79 -11.93 14.15
CA THR A 484 5.27 -10.66 14.71
C THR A 484 6.78 -10.53 14.48
N TYR A 485 7.33 -9.41 14.91
CA TYR A 485 8.77 -9.15 14.94
C TYR A 485 9.23 -8.59 16.28
N GLU A 486 10.51 -8.77 16.54
CA GLU A 486 11.23 -8.10 17.62
C GLU A 486 11.49 -6.63 17.28
N ARG A 487 11.41 -5.74 18.28
CA ARG A 487 11.48 -4.29 18.05
C ARG A 487 12.16 -3.53 19.17
N THR A 488 12.77 -2.41 18.81
CA THR A 488 13.28 -1.40 19.75
C THR A 488 12.17 -0.47 20.24
N PRO A 489 12.36 0.25 21.37
CA PRO A 489 11.42 1.28 21.81
C PRO A 489 11.15 2.38 20.78
N GLU A 490 12.14 2.69 19.94
CA GLU A 490 12.05 3.73 18.92
C GLU A 490 11.21 3.29 17.71
N GLU A 491 11.19 1.99 17.42
CA GLU A 491 10.42 1.40 16.31
C GLU A 491 8.93 1.25 16.63
N SER A 492 8.53 1.28 17.91
CA SER A 492 7.14 1.07 18.31
C SER A 492 6.88 1.55 19.74
N ILE A 493 5.83 2.35 19.91
CA ILE A 493 5.32 2.75 21.24
C ILE A 493 4.94 1.54 22.10
N TYR A 494 4.54 0.44 21.45
CA TYR A 494 4.39 -0.85 22.11
C TYR A 494 5.76 -1.50 22.17
N ILE A 495 6.50 -1.20 23.23
CA ILE A 495 7.74 -1.90 23.52
C ILE A 495 7.40 -3.29 24.05
N ARG A 496 8.19 -4.32 23.71
CA ARG A 496 8.34 -5.48 24.61
C ARG A 496 9.22 -5.12 25.83
N ARG A 497 8.93 -4.01 26.53
CA ARG A 497 9.48 -3.66 27.87
C ARG A 497 8.34 -3.89 28.86
N ILE A 498 8.38 -4.89 29.74
CA ILE A 498 9.31 -5.09 30.87
C ILE A 498 9.32 -3.87 31.79
N ILE A 499 8.52 -3.97 32.84
CA ILE A 499 8.80 -3.31 34.12
C ILE A 499 9.94 -4.13 34.76
N PRO A 500 11.11 -3.55 35.09
CA PRO A 500 12.05 -4.20 35.98
C PRO A 500 11.37 -4.36 37.34
N SER A 501 11.56 -5.54 37.94
CA SER A 501 11.04 -5.95 39.26
C SER A 501 11.09 -4.83 40.29
#